data_AF-A0A2V6M6L5-F1
#
_entry.id   AF-A0A2V6M6L5-F1
#
_cell.length_a   1.000
_cell.length_b   1.000
_cell.length_c   1.000
_cell.angle_alpha   90.00
_cell.angle_beta   90.00
_cell.angle_gamma   90.00
#
_symmetry.space_group_name_H-M   'P 1'
#
loop_
_entity.id
_entity.type
_entity.pdbx_description
1 polymer ?
#
loop_
_entity_poly.entity_id
_entity_poly.type
_entity_poly.pdbx_seq_one_letter_code
_entity_poly.pdbx_strand_id
1 'polypeptide(L)' 'MLRSARTAQQSSGCGRKSVGSMTVRFADFTFDSAQRDLLRRGKRVHLSRKAFDILALLIARRPA' A
#
# COMPACT_ATOMS: atom_id res chain seq x y z
N MET A 1 -31.38 -4.98 -11.31
CA MET A 1 -30.21 -4.08 -11.30
C MET A 1 -28.95 -4.92 -11.13
N LEU A 2 -28.10 -4.99 -12.15
CA LEU A 2 -26.83 -5.74 -12.21
C LEU A 2 -25.82 -5.10 -11.22
N ARG A 3 -24.94 -5.81 -10.52
CA ARG A 3 -23.77 -6.55 -11.06
C ARG A 3 -23.29 -7.64 -10.10
N SER A 4 -23.05 -8.82 -10.68
CA SER A 4 -22.28 -9.93 -10.14
C SER A 4 -20.95 -10.00 -10.88
N ALA A 5 -19.84 -10.24 -10.17
CA ALA A 5 -18.55 -10.79 -10.63
C ALA A 5 -17.54 -10.65 -9.45
N ARG A 6 -17.34 -11.66 -8.59
CA ARG A 6 -16.56 -12.91 -8.79
C ARG A 6 -15.07 -12.64 -9.08
N THR A 7 -14.21 -13.16 -8.19
CA THR A 7 -12.95 -13.91 -8.45
C THR A 7 -11.62 -13.32 -7.95
N ALA A 8 -10.88 -14.20 -7.25
CA ALA A 8 -9.46 -14.17 -6.86
C ALA A 8 -9.07 -13.24 -5.67
N GLN A 9 -8.29 -13.66 -4.66
CA GLN A 9 -7.26 -14.69 -4.69
C GLN A 9 -6.85 -15.14 -3.27
N GLN A 10 -6.57 -16.43 -3.17
CA GLN A 10 -5.99 -17.17 -2.06
C GLN A 10 -4.62 -16.65 -1.59
N SER A 11 -4.27 -17.04 -0.36
CA SER A 11 -3.05 -17.77 0.03
C SER A 11 -2.25 -17.15 1.18
N SER A 12 -2.32 -17.86 2.31
CA SER A 12 -1.21 -18.22 3.20
C SER A 12 0.11 -17.47 2.96
N GLY A 13 0.38 -16.48 3.80
CA GLY A 13 1.69 -15.85 3.92
C GLY A 13 2.15 -15.91 5.37
N CYS A 14 3.12 -16.79 5.65
CA CYS A 14 3.88 -16.82 6.89
C CYS A 14 4.38 -15.41 7.25
N GLY A 15 3.96 -14.92 8.42
CA GLY A 15 4.59 -13.82 9.16
C GLY A 15 4.98 -12.56 8.40
N ARG A 16 4.05 -11.91 7.68
CA ARG A 16 4.27 -10.50 7.30
C ARG A 16 4.13 -9.67 8.57
N LYS A 17 5.27 -9.22 9.14
CA LYS A 17 5.27 -8.22 10.22
C LYS A 17 4.34 -7.09 9.79
N SER A 18 3.24 -6.92 10.52
CA SER A 18 2.33 -5.80 10.37
C SER A 18 3.12 -4.56 10.71
N VAL A 19 3.67 -3.90 9.68
CA VAL A 19 4.06 -2.49 9.79
C VAL A 19 2.79 -1.80 10.26
N GLY A 20 2.81 -1.18 11.44
CA GLY A 20 1.64 -0.48 11.99
C GLY A 20 1.05 0.47 10.96
N SER A 21 -0.21 0.85 11.15
CA SER A 21 -0.85 1.87 10.31
C SER A 21 0.01 3.12 10.30
N MET A 22 0.56 3.45 9.13
CA MET A 22 1.53 4.50 8.95
C MET A 22 1.12 5.31 7.72
N THR A 23 0.87 6.59 7.95
CA THR A 23 0.55 7.56 6.91
C THR A 23 1.70 8.53 6.79
N VAL A 24 2.36 8.58 5.63
CA VAL A 24 3.48 9.49 5.38
C VAL A 24 3.27 10.29 4.13
N ARG A 25 3.53 11.59 4.24
CA ARG A 25 3.57 12.49 3.10
C ARG A 25 5.02 12.81 2.76
N PHE A 26 5.38 12.61 1.50
CA PHE A 26 6.71 12.96 0.97
C PHE A 26 6.54 13.57 -0.42
N ALA A 27 7.10 14.77 -0.61
CA ALA A 27 6.83 15.57 -1.80
C ALA A 27 5.30 15.64 -2.09
N ASP A 28 4.89 15.29 -3.32
CA ASP A 28 3.48 15.28 -3.75
C ASP A 28 2.73 13.99 -3.40
N PHE A 29 3.38 13.05 -2.73
CA PHE A 29 2.87 11.72 -2.46
C PHE A 29 2.35 11.59 -1.03
N THR A 30 1.21 10.90 -0.90
CA THR A 30 0.66 10.45 0.39
C THR A 30 0.60 8.94 0.36
N PHE A 31 1.33 8.31 1.26
CA PHE A 31 1.41 6.87 1.41
C PHE A 31 0.62 6.45 2.64
N ASP A 32 -0.25 5.45 2.49
CA ASP A 32 -1.04 4.85 3.56
C ASP A 32 -0.80 3.33 3.58
N SER A 33 -0.11 2.84 4.61
CA SER A 33 0.17 1.41 4.75
C SER A 33 -1.05 0.58 5.13
N ALA A 34 -2.07 1.16 5.76
CA ALA A 34 -3.26 0.47 6.23
C ALA A 34 -4.19 0.14 5.05
N GLN A 35 -4.39 1.11 4.14
CA GLN A 35 -5.22 0.93 2.95
C GLN A 35 -4.44 0.38 1.74
N ARG A 36 -3.11 0.32 1.84
CA ARG A 36 -2.18 0.07 0.72
C ARG A 36 -2.38 1.02 -0.43
N ASP A 37 -2.52 2.29 -0.08
CA ASP A 37 -2.77 3.36 -1.05
C ASP A 37 -1.60 4.32 -1.16
N LEU A 38 -1.33 4.71 -2.40
CA LEU A 38 -0.43 5.79 -2.72
C LEU A 38 -1.21 6.82 -3.54
N LEU A 39 -1.29 8.05 -3.04
CA LEU A 39 -1.88 9.17 -3.74
C LEU A 39 -0.77 10.10 -4.23
N ARG A 40 -0.88 10.61 -5.46
CA ARG A 40 -0.06 11.72 -5.96
C ARG A 40 -0.96 12.88 -6.29
N ARG A 41 -0.80 14.02 -5.61
CA ARG A 41 -1.69 15.19 -5.77
C ARG A 41 -3.19 14.82 -5.68
N GLY A 42 -3.51 13.93 -4.74
CA GLY A 42 -4.88 13.42 -4.52
C GLY A 42 -5.36 12.34 -5.49
N LYS A 43 -4.58 11.96 -6.52
CA LYS A 43 -4.93 10.89 -7.46
C LYS A 43 -4.29 9.57 -7.04
N ARG A 44 -5.07 8.49 -7.05
CA ARG A 44 -4.57 7.14 -6.73
C ARG A 44 -3.56 6.68 -7.78
N VAL A 45 -2.39 6.25 -7.31
CA VAL A 45 -1.34 5.65 -8.12
C VAL A 45 -1.38 4.15 -7.88
N HIS A 46 -1.67 3.39 -8.93
CA HIS A 46 -1.66 1.94 -8.83
C HIS A 46 -0.21 1.46 -8.82
N LEU A 47 0.19 0.80 -7.73
CA LEU A 47 1.48 0.12 -7.64
C LEU A 47 1.24 -1.38 -7.58
N SER A 48 2.17 -2.13 -8.17
CA SER A 48 2.22 -3.56 -7.89
C SER A 48 2.46 -3.78 -6.40
N ARG A 49 1.93 -4.88 -5.87
CA ARG A 49 2.10 -5.23 -4.45
C ARG A 49 3.57 -5.24 -4.02
N LYS A 50 4.46 -5.74 -4.88
CA LYS A 50 5.92 -5.76 -4.62
C LYS A 50 6.51 -4.34 -4.53
N ALA A 51 6.13 -3.45 -5.44
CA ALA A 51 6.61 -2.06 -5.41
C ALA A 51 6.11 -1.33 -4.15
N PHE A 52 4.87 -1.57 -3.74
CA PHE A 52 4.32 -1.02 -2.50
C PHE A 52 5.11 -1.48 -1.27
N ASP A 53 5.42 -2.77 -1.19
CA ASP A 53 6.17 -3.35 -0.06
C ASP A 53 7.58 -2.79 0.05
N ILE A 54 8.27 -2.56 -1.08
CA ILE A 54 9.59 -1.91 -1.11
C ILE A 54 9.47 -0.46 -0.62
N LEU A 55 8.48 0.28 -1.10
CA LEU A 55 8.28 1.67 -0.68
C LEU A 55 8.00 1.77 0.82
N ALA A 56 7.16 0.88 1.36
CA ALA A 56 6.90 0.79 2.80
C ALA A 56 8.20 0.59 3.60
N LEU A 57 9.06 -0.31 3.15
CA LEU A 57 10.34 -0.60 3.79
C LEU A 57 11.30 0.61 3.75
N LEU A 58 11.37 1.31 2.61
CA LEU A 58 12.21 2.50 2.46
C LEU A 58 11.74 3.64 3.36
N ILE A 59 10.43 3.86 3.41
CA ILE A 59 9.81 4.89 4.25
C ILE A 59 10.05 4.57 5.74
N ALA A 60 9.86 3.32 6.17
CA ALA A 60 10.05 2.92 7.57
C ALA A 60 11.52 3.02 8.04
N ARG A 61 12.49 2.96 7.12
CA ARG A 61 13.93 3.04 7.42
C ARG A 61 14.49 4.45 7.21
N ARG A 62 13.65 5.44 6.95
CA ARG A 62 14.08 6.82 6.72
C ARG A 62 14.80 7.35 7.99
N PRO A 63 16.06 7.82 7.88
CA PRO A 63 16.71 8.53 8.97
C PRO A 63 15.96 9.86 9.24
N ALA A 64 15.85 10.23 10.52
CA ALA A 64 15.13 11.41 10.98
C ALA A 64 15.75 12.72 10.47
#